data_AF-A0A2T3XY59-F1
#
_entry.id   AF-A0A2T3XY59-F1
#
_cell.length_a   1.000
_cell.length_b   1.000
_cell.length_c   1.000
_cell.angle_alpha   90.00
_cell.angle_beta   90.00
_cell.angle_gamma   90.00
#
_symmetry.space_group_name_H-M   'P 1'
#
loop_
_entity.id
_entity.type
_entity.pdbx_description
1 polymer ?
#
loop_
_entity_poly.entity_id
_entity_poly.type
_entity_poly.pdbx_seq_one_letter_code
_entity_poly.pdbx_strand_id
1 'polypeptide(L)'
;MLRVCLYGLGALALAGSFAQAATIKSGDILVVDTGNGKLFSVDPQTGVRTVITDFRNSSQGPVDQSFLGGVSMAGGRIFVTAATTGIYAVDPATGTRTLVSNFAQGTFQGDVFGSAVDSFGHVNVNWAKPQFGGAPRAIVNVDPRSDARTIVTDLTNPAQGDSFNCCVAYFTDLALEHSGSIVAGVTWFSPVGPSRDTGDLYRVNPASGQRTLLSDFSNAAQGVTQVVPSTGIATDPSGQILVNTRGTSTASTPRDLLVRVDPATGNRTVVSDFDNAAQGTPGRRLSGIALEQSATHVDFIVGASVAANLAAQPTLLFRVNPQTGQRTLLSDSSNTQQGPPFSWIDEITVVP
;
A
#
# COMPACT_ATOMS: atom_id res chain seq x y z
N MET A 1 -22.73 2.99 -71.14
CA MET A 1 -21.52 2.12 -71.15
C MET A 1 -20.44 2.86 -70.35
N LEU A 2 -20.39 2.81 -69.02
CA LEU A 2 -19.95 1.75 -68.09
C LEU A 2 -18.44 1.43 -68.15
N ARG A 3 -17.80 1.44 -66.95
CA ARG A 3 -16.41 1.12 -66.52
C ARG A 3 -15.54 2.38 -66.30
N VAL A 4 -15.33 2.91 -65.09
CA VAL A 4 -14.87 2.36 -63.79
C VAL A 4 -13.47 1.73 -63.88
N CYS A 5 -12.47 2.44 -63.34
CA CYS A 5 -11.19 1.89 -62.89
C CYS A 5 -10.80 2.60 -61.59
N LEU A 6 -11.23 2.00 -60.48
CA LEU A 6 -10.73 2.24 -59.12
C LEU A 6 -9.38 1.54 -59.01
N TYR A 7 -8.30 2.28 -58.73
CA TYR A 7 -7.08 1.69 -58.18
C TYR A 7 -7.10 1.90 -56.66
N GLY A 8 -7.40 0.82 -55.94
CA GLY A 8 -7.27 0.74 -54.49
C GLY A 8 -5.80 0.56 -54.12
N LEU A 9 -5.24 1.54 -53.43
CA LEU A 9 -4.06 1.36 -52.59
C LEU A 9 -4.55 1.03 -51.19
N GLY A 10 -4.41 -0.24 -50.82
CA GLY A 10 -4.73 -0.75 -49.50
C GLY A 10 -3.82 -0.12 -48.46
N ALA A 11 -4.39 0.71 -47.59
CA ALA A 11 -3.78 1.05 -46.33
C ALA A 11 -3.86 -0.20 -45.43
N LEU A 12 -2.72 -0.86 -45.24
CA LEU A 12 -2.55 -1.87 -44.20
C LEU A 12 -2.62 -1.14 -42.85
N ALA A 13 -3.82 -1.08 -42.26
CA ALA A 13 -3.97 -0.61 -40.88
C ALA A 13 -3.35 -1.66 -39.95
N LEU A 14 -2.09 -1.47 -39.59
CA LEU A 14 -1.52 -2.07 -38.39
C LEU A 14 -2.27 -1.47 -37.20
N ALA A 15 -3.35 -2.13 -36.79
CA ALA A 15 -4.02 -1.89 -35.53
C ALA A 15 -3.14 -2.42 -34.39
N GLY A 16 -1.99 -1.78 -34.17
CA GLY A 16 -1.43 -1.73 -32.84
C GLY A 16 -2.39 -0.88 -32.02
N SER A 17 -3.09 -1.49 -31.07
CA SER A 17 -3.78 -0.71 -30.05
C SER A 17 -2.71 0.14 -29.36
N PHE A 18 -2.63 1.42 -29.69
CA PHE A 18 -2.04 2.37 -28.78
C PHE A 18 -2.94 2.33 -27.56
N ALA A 19 -2.58 1.50 -26.58
CA ALA A 19 -3.06 1.70 -25.23
C ALA A 19 -2.78 3.18 -24.97
N GLN A 20 -3.85 3.95 -24.82
CA GLN A 20 -3.75 5.36 -24.52
C GLN A 20 -2.93 5.44 -23.23
N ALA A 21 -1.64 5.76 -23.36
CA ALA A 21 -0.76 5.89 -22.23
C ALA A 21 -1.41 6.91 -21.30
N ALA A 22 -1.82 6.45 -20.10
CA ALA A 22 -2.26 7.37 -19.07
C ALA A 22 -1.11 8.36 -18.87
N THR A 23 -1.32 9.63 -19.19
CA THR A 23 -0.37 10.65 -18.74
C THR A 23 -0.57 10.76 -17.25
N ILE A 24 0.26 10.06 -16.47
CA ILE A 24 0.27 10.16 -15.02
C ILE A 24 0.74 11.57 -14.64
N LYS A 25 -0.04 12.26 -13.81
CA LYS A 25 0.23 13.64 -13.38
C LYS A 25 0.47 13.70 -11.88
N SER A 26 1.13 14.76 -11.44
CA SER A 26 1.19 15.11 -10.02
C SER A 26 -0.21 15.18 -9.43
N GLY A 27 -0.41 14.57 -8.27
CA GLY A 27 -1.69 14.39 -7.61
C GLY A 27 -2.48 13.15 -8.02
N ASP A 28 -2.15 12.50 -9.14
CA ASP A 28 -2.79 11.22 -9.48
C ASP A 28 -2.53 10.19 -8.36
N ILE A 29 -3.49 9.29 -8.17
CA ILE A 29 -3.42 8.26 -7.15
C ILE A 29 -3.03 6.95 -7.82
N LEU A 30 -1.88 6.39 -7.45
CA LEU A 30 -1.46 5.07 -7.88
C LEU A 30 -2.05 4.02 -6.94
N VAL A 31 -2.67 3.00 -7.51
CA VAL A 31 -3.37 1.96 -6.77
C VAL A 31 -2.92 0.59 -7.24
N VAL A 32 -2.37 -0.21 -6.32
CA VAL A 32 -2.09 -1.62 -6.57
C VAL A 32 -3.35 -2.44 -6.27
N ASP A 33 -3.82 -3.14 -7.29
CA ASP A 33 -4.94 -4.06 -7.20
C ASP A 33 -4.43 -5.49 -7.23
N THR A 34 -4.33 -6.11 -6.06
CA THR A 34 -3.81 -7.47 -5.95
C THR A 34 -4.78 -8.52 -6.50
N GLY A 35 -6.09 -8.26 -6.49
CA GLY A 35 -7.08 -9.20 -7.03
C GLY A 35 -6.94 -9.34 -8.54
N ASN A 36 -6.73 -8.22 -9.22
CA ASN A 36 -6.53 -8.19 -10.66
C ASN A 36 -5.06 -8.38 -11.09
N GLY A 37 -4.08 -8.16 -10.20
CA GLY A 37 -2.67 -8.14 -10.55
C GLY A 37 -2.34 -6.92 -11.43
N LYS A 38 -2.89 -5.75 -11.10
CA LYS A 38 -2.78 -4.52 -11.92
C LYS A 38 -2.33 -3.34 -11.08
N LEU A 39 -1.66 -2.41 -11.75
CA LEU A 39 -1.40 -1.08 -11.24
C LEU A 39 -2.29 -0.08 -11.99
N PHE A 40 -3.03 0.72 -11.25
CA PHE A 40 -3.93 1.76 -11.76
C PHE A 40 -3.40 3.16 -11.44
N SER A 41 -3.71 4.13 -12.30
CA SER A 41 -3.80 5.55 -11.93
C SER A 41 -5.28 5.91 -11.73
N VAL A 42 -5.57 6.74 -10.74
CA VAL A 42 -6.89 7.32 -10.50
C VAL A 42 -6.75 8.83 -10.50
N ASP A 43 -7.57 9.49 -11.32
CA ASP A 43 -7.72 10.93 -11.29
C ASP A 43 -8.46 11.33 -9.99
N PRO A 44 -7.85 12.13 -9.10
CA PRO A 44 -8.42 12.49 -7.81
C PRO A 44 -9.61 13.46 -7.90
N GLN A 45 -9.85 14.06 -9.06
CA GLN A 45 -10.97 14.99 -9.30
C GLN A 45 -12.18 14.28 -9.90
N THR A 46 -11.94 13.32 -10.81
CA THR A 46 -13.03 12.64 -11.54
C THR A 46 -13.29 11.22 -11.04
N GLY A 47 -12.35 10.63 -10.29
CA GLY A 47 -12.39 9.24 -9.86
C GLY A 47 -12.15 8.23 -10.98
N VAL A 48 -11.79 8.70 -12.19
CA VAL A 48 -11.54 7.86 -13.37
C VAL A 48 -10.27 7.04 -13.17
N ARG A 49 -10.37 5.73 -13.41
CA ARG A 49 -9.33 4.73 -13.26
C ARG A 49 -8.78 4.35 -14.62
N THR A 50 -7.46 4.36 -14.76
CA THR A 50 -6.75 3.88 -15.94
C THR A 50 -5.73 2.82 -15.52
N VAL A 51 -5.69 1.68 -16.23
CA VAL A 51 -4.67 0.66 -16.00
C VAL A 51 -3.33 1.17 -16.56
N ILE A 52 -2.32 1.29 -15.70
CA ILE A 52 -0.95 1.60 -16.11
C ILE A 52 -0.30 0.35 -16.66
N THR A 53 -0.38 -0.76 -15.93
CA THR A 53 0.17 -2.05 -16.35
C THR A 53 -0.61 -3.22 -15.77
N ASP A 54 -0.68 -4.30 -16.54
CA ASP A 54 -1.19 -5.60 -16.12
C ASP A 54 -0.02 -6.55 -15.88
N PHE A 55 0.12 -7.05 -14.66
CA PHE A 55 1.25 -7.92 -14.32
C PHE A 55 1.20 -9.29 -15.01
N ARG A 56 0.03 -9.65 -15.57
CA ARG A 56 -0.19 -10.88 -16.30
C ARG A 56 0.05 -10.72 -17.81
N ASN A 57 0.33 -9.50 -18.28
CA ASN A 57 0.58 -9.21 -19.69
C ASN A 57 2.09 -9.17 -20.00
N SER A 58 2.57 -10.16 -20.75
CA SER A 58 3.98 -10.28 -21.13
C SER A 58 4.47 -9.20 -22.11
N SER A 59 3.58 -8.51 -22.82
CA SER A 59 3.99 -7.40 -23.70
C SER A 59 4.40 -6.13 -22.93
N GLN A 60 4.10 -6.08 -21.63
CA GLN A 60 4.43 -4.96 -20.73
C GLN A 60 5.61 -5.26 -19.81
N GLY A 61 6.32 -6.37 -20.00
CA GLY A 61 7.44 -6.80 -19.15
C GLY A 61 7.24 -8.19 -18.53
N PRO A 62 8.09 -8.59 -17.56
CA PRO A 62 8.05 -9.93 -16.99
C PRO A 62 6.70 -10.22 -16.30
N VAL A 63 6.11 -11.39 -16.56
CA VAL A 63 4.82 -11.78 -15.97
C VAL A 63 4.97 -12.16 -14.50
N ASP A 64 4.00 -11.75 -13.67
CA ASP A 64 3.90 -12.13 -12.27
C ASP A 64 2.44 -12.46 -11.89
N GLN A 65 2.25 -13.46 -11.04
CA GLN A 65 0.95 -13.91 -10.52
C GLN A 65 0.90 -13.91 -8.99
N SER A 66 1.95 -13.43 -8.34
CA SER A 66 2.02 -13.27 -6.90
C SER A 66 1.11 -12.13 -6.42
N PHE A 67 0.94 -12.08 -5.10
CA PHE A 67 0.23 -11.00 -4.43
C PHE A 67 1.01 -9.70 -4.59
N LEU A 68 0.38 -8.65 -5.14
CA LEU A 68 1.01 -7.35 -5.26
C LEU A 68 0.78 -6.58 -3.96
N GLY A 69 1.86 -6.21 -3.27
CA GLY A 69 1.80 -5.88 -1.84
C GLY A 69 2.31 -4.49 -1.45
N GLY A 70 2.64 -3.63 -2.42
CA GLY A 70 3.33 -2.36 -2.16
C GLY A 70 3.41 -1.50 -3.40
N VAL A 71 3.24 -0.19 -3.23
CA VAL A 71 3.50 0.81 -4.27
C VAL A 71 4.18 2.03 -3.68
N SER A 72 5.21 2.51 -4.35
CA SER A 72 5.87 3.76 -4.00
C SER A 72 6.44 4.40 -5.26
N MET A 73 6.72 5.70 -5.23
CA MET A 73 7.23 6.42 -6.39
C MET A 73 8.37 7.34 -6.00
N ALA A 74 9.47 7.27 -6.75
CA ALA A 74 10.61 8.18 -6.60
C ALA A 74 11.42 8.24 -7.89
N GLY A 75 12.06 9.38 -8.14
CA GLY A 75 12.96 9.55 -9.28
C GLY A 75 12.29 9.28 -10.65
N GLY A 76 10.98 9.55 -10.76
CA GLY A 76 10.20 9.30 -11.98
C GLY A 76 9.92 7.83 -12.26
N ARG A 77 10.09 6.93 -11.30
CA ARG A 77 9.75 5.50 -11.41
C ARG A 77 8.78 5.10 -10.33
N ILE A 78 7.89 4.18 -10.68
CA ILE A 78 6.99 3.53 -9.73
C ILE A 78 7.63 2.20 -9.34
N PHE A 79 7.69 1.90 -8.06
CA PHE A 79 8.11 0.60 -7.54
C PHE A 79 6.89 -0.16 -7.04
N VAL A 80 6.77 -1.43 -7.44
CA VAL A 80 5.70 -2.32 -7.01
C VAL A 80 6.33 -3.59 -6.43
N THR A 81 5.90 -3.98 -5.23
CA THR A 81 6.33 -5.25 -4.63
C THR A 81 5.38 -6.37 -5.03
N ALA A 82 5.96 -7.53 -5.35
CA ALA A 82 5.29 -8.74 -5.76
C ALA A 82 5.75 -9.85 -4.81
N ALA A 83 4.85 -10.29 -3.94
CA ALA A 83 5.16 -10.95 -2.67
C ALA A 83 6.20 -12.05 -2.80
N THR A 84 5.99 -13.02 -3.69
CA THR A 84 6.87 -14.18 -3.82
C THR A 84 8.00 -14.00 -4.85
N THR A 85 8.13 -12.81 -5.43
CA THR A 85 9.07 -12.55 -6.53
C THR A 85 10.07 -11.47 -6.19
N GLY A 86 9.63 -10.28 -5.77
CA GLY A 86 10.52 -9.16 -5.50
C GLY A 86 9.94 -7.79 -5.86
N ILE A 87 10.80 -6.90 -6.37
CA ILE A 87 10.46 -5.50 -6.65
C ILE A 87 10.53 -5.24 -8.16
N TYR A 88 9.44 -4.73 -8.72
CA TYR A 88 9.36 -4.24 -10.08
C TYR A 88 9.49 -2.73 -10.12
N ALA A 89 10.31 -2.21 -11.04
CA ALA A 89 10.21 -0.83 -11.48
C ALA A 89 9.25 -0.76 -12.67
N VAL A 90 8.31 0.18 -12.63
CA VAL A 90 7.35 0.47 -13.71
C VAL A 90 7.63 1.87 -14.24
N ASP A 91 7.77 1.95 -15.56
CA ASP A 91 7.86 3.22 -16.27
C ASP A 91 6.46 3.89 -16.31
N PRO A 92 6.29 5.08 -15.71
CA PRO A 92 4.98 5.72 -15.62
C PRO A 92 4.40 6.18 -16.96
N ALA A 93 5.24 6.37 -17.98
CA ALA A 93 4.80 6.83 -19.30
C ALA A 93 4.37 5.67 -20.21
N THR A 94 4.98 4.51 -20.06
CA THR A 94 4.74 3.36 -20.95
C THR A 94 4.04 2.18 -20.26
N GLY A 95 4.05 2.14 -18.93
CA GLY A 95 3.64 0.97 -18.15
C GLY A 95 4.61 -0.21 -18.24
N THR A 96 5.77 -0.05 -18.87
CA THR A 96 6.75 -1.14 -19.02
C THR A 96 7.39 -1.48 -17.68
N ARG A 97 7.49 -2.77 -17.37
CA ARG A 97 7.97 -3.30 -16.10
C ARG A 97 9.35 -3.94 -16.24
N THR A 98 10.21 -3.71 -15.26
CA THR A 98 11.51 -4.37 -15.09
C THR A 98 11.62 -4.92 -13.68
N LEU A 99 12.03 -6.18 -13.52
CA LEU A 99 12.36 -6.73 -12.21
C LEU A 99 13.71 -6.16 -11.76
N VAL A 100 13.72 -5.33 -10.70
CA VAL A 100 14.93 -4.65 -10.21
C VAL A 100 15.55 -5.32 -8.99
N SER A 101 14.79 -6.16 -8.30
CA SER A 101 15.29 -6.96 -7.20
C SER A 101 14.50 -8.26 -7.09
N ASN A 102 15.20 -9.40 -7.03
CA ASN A 102 14.59 -10.73 -7.07
C ASN A 102 14.73 -11.46 -5.71
N PHE A 103 13.64 -11.51 -4.95
CA PHE A 103 13.49 -12.20 -3.67
C PHE A 103 13.06 -13.67 -3.80
N ALA A 104 12.92 -14.21 -5.01
CA ALA A 104 12.75 -15.65 -5.20
C ALA A 104 14.07 -16.44 -5.08
N GLN A 105 15.21 -15.74 -4.98
CA GLN A 105 16.56 -16.32 -4.94
C GLN A 105 17.49 -15.62 -3.94
N GLY A 106 18.65 -16.23 -3.68
CA GLY A 106 19.70 -15.66 -2.84
C GLY A 106 19.44 -15.74 -1.34
N THR A 107 20.24 -14.99 -0.58
CA THR A 107 20.18 -14.97 0.90
C THR A 107 18.89 -14.32 1.42
N PHE A 108 18.37 -13.33 0.69
CA PHE A 108 17.11 -12.66 0.96
C PHE A 108 15.91 -13.38 0.33
N GLN A 109 15.98 -14.69 0.07
CA GLN A 109 14.83 -15.41 -0.46
C GLN A 109 13.67 -15.38 0.55
N GLY A 110 12.51 -14.85 0.15
CA GLY A 110 11.32 -14.74 1.00
C GLY A 110 10.25 -13.82 0.41
N ASP A 111 9.19 -13.60 1.17
CA ASP A 111 8.08 -12.75 0.76
C ASP A 111 8.41 -11.27 1.01
N VAL A 112 7.96 -10.38 0.11
CA VAL A 112 8.11 -8.92 0.23
C VAL A 112 6.78 -8.18 0.15
N PHE A 113 6.54 -7.27 1.10
CA PHE A 113 5.30 -6.48 1.19
C PHE A 113 5.61 -5.05 1.61
N GLY A 114 4.66 -4.14 1.38
CA GLY A 114 4.82 -2.72 1.62
C GLY A 114 5.96 -2.13 0.79
N SER A 115 5.98 -0.80 0.66
CA SER A 115 7.19 -0.14 0.17
C SER A 115 7.20 1.33 0.54
N ALA A 116 8.35 1.84 0.97
CA ALA A 116 8.60 3.26 1.04
C ALA A 116 9.99 3.58 0.50
N VAL A 117 10.12 4.64 -0.29
CA VAL A 117 11.39 5.02 -0.93
C VAL A 117 12.06 6.14 -0.15
N ASP A 118 13.31 5.92 0.25
CA ASP A 118 14.10 6.95 0.94
C ASP A 118 14.66 8.01 0.00
N SER A 119 15.29 9.04 0.57
CA SER A 119 15.86 10.16 -0.19
C SER A 119 17.04 9.77 -1.10
N PHE A 120 17.61 8.58 -0.93
CA PHE A 120 18.65 8.04 -1.81
C PHE A 120 18.06 7.22 -2.99
N GLY A 121 16.74 6.99 -2.95
CA GLY A 121 16.02 6.18 -3.91
C GLY A 121 16.10 4.68 -3.61
N HIS A 122 16.44 4.29 -2.39
CA HIS A 122 16.37 2.89 -1.97
C HIS A 122 14.95 2.56 -1.51
N VAL A 123 14.50 1.34 -1.82
CA VAL A 123 13.17 0.85 -1.49
C VAL A 123 13.25 0.08 -0.17
N ASN A 124 12.58 0.59 0.86
CA ASN A 124 12.40 -0.11 2.14
C ASN A 124 11.16 -0.99 2.04
N VAL A 125 11.31 -2.28 2.30
CA VAL A 125 10.23 -3.28 2.19
C VAL A 125 10.18 -4.16 3.42
N ASN A 126 8.99 -4.65 3.75
CA ASN A 126 8.84 -5.75 4.71
C ASN A 126 9.31 -7.04 4.02
N TRP A 127 10.08 -7.86 4.73
CA TRP A 127 10.61 -9.12 4.25
C TRP A 127 10.41 -10.24 5.29
N ALA A 128 9.90 -11.39 4.86
CA ALA A 128 9.69 -12.55 5.73
C ALA A 128 9.99 -13.89 5.05
N LYS A 129 10.33 -14.95 5.81
CA LYS A 129 10.61 -16.29 5.25
C LYS A 129 10.03 -17.45 6.08
N PRO A 130 9.13 -18.31 5.55
CA PRO A 130 8.12 -18.08 4.49
C PRO A 130 6.79 -17.55 5.07
N GLN A 131 5.81 -17.28 4.19
CA GLN A 131 4.49 -16.63 4.44
C GLN A 131 3.88 -16.81 5.83
N PHE A 132 3.35 -15.72 6.38
CA PHE A 132 2.59 -15.67 7.63
C PHE A 132 3.30 -16.32 8.82
N GLY A 133 4.48 -15.78 9.15
CA GLY A 133 5.10 -16.05 10.45
C GLY A 133 6.32 -16.94 10.44
N GLY A 134 6.94 -17.20 9.29
CA GLY A 134 8.33 -17.63 9.28
C GLY A 134 9.27 -16.50 9.71
N ALA A 135 10.48 -16.85 10.16
CA ALA A 135 11.56 -15.92 10.49
C ALA A 135 12.71 -16.10 9.48
N PRO A 136 13.48 -15.05 9.13
CA PRO A 136 13.44 -13.67 9.69
C PRO A 136 12.19 -12.88 9.31
N ARG A 137 11.88 -11.83 10.09
CA ARG A 137 10.83 -10.83 9.80
C ARG A 137 11.44 -9.46 9.96
N ALA A 138 11.72 -8.82 8.85
CA ALA A 138 12.60 -7.65 8.82
C ALA A 138 12.04 -6.56 7.92
N ILE A 139 12.53 -5.35 8.14
CA ILE A 139 12.54 -4.32 7.10
C ILE A 139 13.89 -4.42 6.39
N VAL A 140 13.87 -4.47 5.07
CA VAL A 140 15.05 -4.54 4.21
C VAL A 140 15.10 -3.29 3.36
N ASN A 141 16.24 -2.63 3.33
CA ASN A 141 16.54 -1.56 2.39
C ASN A 141 17.16 -2.17 1.13
N VAL A 142 16.65 -1.79 -0.04
CA VAL A 142 17.05 -2.32 -1.33
C VAL A 142 17.50 -1.18 -2.23
N ASP A 143 18.72 -1.24 -2.75
CA ASP A 143 19.14 -0.36 -3.84
C ASP A 143 18.66 -0.94 -5.18
N PRO A 144 17.64 -0.35 -5.83
CA PRO A 144 17.07 -0.88 -7.07
C PRO A 144 18.02 -0.75 -8.27
N ARG A 145 19.18 -0.10 -8.13
CA ARG A 145 20.18 0.04 -9.20
C ARG A 145 21.20 -1.10 -9.20
N SER A 146 21.51 -1.63 -8.03
CA SER A 146 22.54 -2.66 -7.84
C SER A 146 22.02 -3.99 -7.30
N ASP A 147 20.75 -4.04 -6.88
CA ASP A 147 20.15 -5.14 -6.13
C ASP A 147 20.88 -5.45 -4.80
N ALA A 148 21.60 -4.45 -4.26
CA ALA A 148 22.16 -4.54 -2.91
C ALA A 148 21.03 -4.47 -1.88
N ARG A 149 21.07 -5.38 -0.89
CA ARG A 149 20.03 -5.53 0.13
C ARG A 149 20.65 -5.59 1.50
N THR A 150 20.09 -4.83 2.43
CA THR A 150 20.54 -4.79 3.83
C THR A 150 19.35 -4.86 4.77
N ILE A 151 19.44 -5.72 5.79
CA ILE A 151 18.47 -5.73 6.88
C ILE A 151 18.61 -4.41 7.64
N VAL A 152 17.53 -3.65 7.71
CA VAL A 152 17.42 -2.44 8.54
C VAL A 152 17.13 -2.84 9.98
N THR A 153 16.08 -3.62 10.20
CA THR A 153 15.66 -4.09 11.52
C THR A 153 15.04 -5.47 11.41
N ASP A 154 15.21 -6.32 12.43
CA ASP A 154 14.68 -7.68 12.52
C ASP A 154 13.89 -7.83 13.83
N LEU A 155 12.61 -8.20 13.72
CA LEU A 155 11.71 -8.38 14.86
C LEU A 155 12.17 -9.47 15.84
N THR A 156 13.10 -10.34 15.45
CA THR A 156 13.66 -11.38 16.32
C THR A 156 14.88 -10.92 17.12
N ASN A 157 15.46 -9.78 16.76
CA ASN A 157 16.69 -9.27 17.36
C ASN A 157 16.40 -8.38 18.58
N PRO A 158 16.70 -8.84 19.82
CA PRO A 158 16.44 -8.06 21.04
C PRO A 158 17.40 -6.87 21.22
N ALA A 159 18.53 -6.83 20.49
CA ALA A 159 19.44 -5.69 20.54
C ALA A 159 18.88 -4.45 19.79
N GLN A 160 17.80 -4.63 19.03
CA GLN A 160 17.14 -3.59 18.25
C GLN A 160 15.82 -3.12 18.88
N GLY A 161 15.53 -3.47 20.13
CA GLY A 161 14.27 -3.17 20.82
C GLY A 161 13.42 -4.42 21.05
N ASP A 162 12.10 -4.24 21.22
CA ASP A 162 11.16 -5.33 21.52
C ASP A 162 11.31 -6.48 20.51
N SER A 163 11.34 -7.71 21.03
CA SER A 163 11.58 -8.93 20.26
C SER A 163 10.36 -9.85 20.24
N PHE A 164 9.99 -10.34 19.07
CA PHE A 164 8.76 -11.11 18.82
C PHE A 164 9.06 -12.58 18.50
N ASN A 165 9.77 -13.24 19.42
CA ASN A 165 10.18 -14.65 19.27
C ASN A 165 9.10 -15.66 19.70
N CYS A 166 8.12 -15.23 20.51
CA CYS A 166 7.08 -16.11 21.07
C CYS A 166 5.89 -16.36 20.12
N CYS A 167 5.76 -15.52 19.11
CA CYS A 167 4.55 -15.38 18.31
C CYS A 167 4.86 -15.34 16.82
N VAL A 168 3.80 -15.46 16.02
CA VAL A 168 3.84 -14.99 14.64
C VAL A 168 3.59 -13.50 14.68
N ALA A 169 4.63 -12.73 14.37
CA ALA A 169 4.58 -11.29 14.20
C ALA A 169 5.01 -10.94 12.78
N TYR A 170 4.50 -9.85 12.26
CA TYR A 170 4.92 -9.29 10.98
C TYR A 170 4.72 -7.78 10.99
N PHE A 171 5.52 -7.10 10.17
CA PHE A 171 5.23 -5.71 9.83
C PHE A 171 4.00 -5.66 8.93
N THR A 172 3.01 -4.85 9.31
CA THR A 172 1.77 -4.71 8.53
C THR A 172 1.97 -3.79 7.34
N ASP A 173 2.66 -2.68 7.57
CA ASP A 173 3.05 -1.67 6.57
C ASP A 173 4.13 -0.75 7.16
N LEU A 174 4.72 0.10 6.32
CA LEU A 174 5.75 1.06 6.70
C LEU A 174 5.65 2.38 5.91
N ALA A 175 5.99 3.48 6.57
CA ALA A 175 6.12 4.80 5.95
C ALA A 175 7.40 5.51 6.43
N LEU A 176 7.87 6.50 5.67
CA LEU A 176 8.99 7.32 6.08
C LEU A 176 8.52 8.63 6.69
N GLU A 177 9.06 8.99 7.84
CA GLU A 177 8.99 10.36 8.34
C GLU A 177 9.92 11.26 7.52
N HIS A 178 9.69 12.58 7.56
CA HIS A 178 10.58 13.56 6.90
C HIS A 178 12.04 13.48 7.38
N SER A 179 12.25 13.00 8.61
CA SER A 179 13.58 12.74 9.18
C SER A 179 14.33 11.56 8.54
N GLY A 180 13.65 10.74 7.73
CA GLY A 180 14.13 9.47 7.21
C GLY A 180 13.92 8.28 8.15
N SER A 181 13.37 8.49 9.36
CA SER A 181 12.97 7.39 10.23
C SER A 181 11.81 6.60 9.62
N ILE A 182 11.76 5.30 9.87
CA ILE A 182 10.67 4.44 9.37
C ILE A 182 9.64 4.30 10.48
N VAL A 183 8.38 4.58 10.21
CA VAL A 183 7.27 4.22 11.08
C VAL A 183 6.67 2.93 10.54
N ALA A 184 6.59 1.90 11.38
CA ALA A 184 6.12 0.59 10.98
C ALA A 184 5.13 0.02 11.99
N GLY A 185 4.02 -0.51 11.48
CA GLY A 185 3.04 -1.24 12.27
C GLY A 185 3.49 -2.67 12.45
N VAL A 186 3.35 -3.23 13.65
CA VAL A 186 3.61 -4.64 13.93
C VAL A 186 2.34 -5.24 14.47
N THR A 187 1.87 -6.33 13.86
CA THR A 187 0.74 -7.12 14.37
C THR A 187 1.20 -8.54 14.61
N TRP A 188 0.74 -9.13 15.71
CA TRP A 188 1.10 -10.49 16.08
C TRP A 188 -0.04 -11.26 16.73
N PHE A 189 0.09 -12.58 16.69
CA PHE A 189 -0.80 -13.52 17.34
C PHE A 189 -0.02 -14.55 18.15
N SER A 190 -0.43 -14.75 19.41
CA SER A 190 0.13 -15.79 20.27
C SER A 190 -0.42 -17.16 19.84
N PRO A 191 0.41 -18.16 19.52
CA PRO A 191 -0.04 -19.48 19.07
C PRO A 191 -0.62 -20.37 20.19
N VAL A 192 -0.90 -19.84 21.39
CA VAL A 192 -1.49 -20.61 22.51
C VAL A 192 -2.60 -19.80 23.20
N GLY A 193 -3.85 -20.08 22.83
CA GLY A 193 -5.07 -19.48 23.39
C GLY A 193 -5.98 -18.84 22.33
N PRO A 194 -7.22 -18.43 22.67
CA PRO A 194 -8.12 -17.81 21.69
C PRO A 194 -7.41 -16.59 21.11
N SER A 195 -7.12 -16.65 19.81
CA SER A 195 -6.29 -15.72 19.07
C SER A 195 -6.55 -14.27 19.48
N ARG A 196 -5.56 -13.62 20.10
CA ARG A 196 -5.59 -12.19 20.41
C ARG A 196 -4.68 -11.49 19.41
N ASP A 197 -5.25 -11.02 18.32
CA ASP A 197 -4.55 -10.07 17.46
C ASP A 197 -4.15 -8.88 18.35
N THR A 198 -2.85 -8.67 18.53
CA THR A 198 -2.29 -7.50 19.21
C THR A 198 -1.42 -6.77 18.21
N GLY A 199 -1.26 -5.47 18.39
CA GLY A 199 -0.44 -4.70 17.48
C GLY A 199 0.05 -3.41 18.11
N ASP A 200 1.14 -2.90 17.58
CA ASP A 200 1.81 -1.70 18.03
C ASP A 200 2.32 -0.94 16.83
N LEU A 201 2.65 0.33 17.06
CA LEU A 201 3.39 1.15 16.13
C LEU A 201 4.80 1.39 16.66
N TYR A 202 5.81 1.17 15.82
CA TYR A 202 7.21 1.41 16.15
C TYR A 202 7.80 2.49 15.25
N ARG A 203 8.70 3.30 15.81
CA ARG A 203 9.63 4.13 15.04
C ARG A 203 10.97 3.40 14.97
N VAL A 204 11.50 3.25 13.76
CA VAL A 204 12.76 2.56 13.47
C VAL A 204 13.78 3.56 12.95
N ASN A 205 14.94 3.57 13.58
CA ASN A 205 16.09 4.33 13.09
C ASN A 205 16.81 3.49 12.02
N PRO A 206 16.81 3.91 10.73
CA PRO A 206 17.35 3.08 9.66
C PRO A 206 18.87 2.89 9.72
N ALA A 207 19.60 3.79 10.38
CA ALA A 207 21.06 3.70 10.48
C ALA A 207 21.53 2.70 11.54
N SER A 208 20.77 2.54 12.62
CA SER A 208 21.11 1.63 13.74
C SER A 208 20.24 0.38 13.81
N GLY A 209 19.10 0.38 13.12
CA GLY A 209 18.07 -0.66 13.22
C GLY A 209 17.25 -0.64 14.50
N GLN A 210 17.50 0.32 15.40
CA GLN A 210 16.81 0.43 16.68
C GLN A 210 15.34 0.79 16.50
N ARG A 211 14.46 0.04 17.18
CA ARG A 211 13.01 0.23 17.27
C ARG A 211 12.67 0.86 18.61
N THR A 212 11.88 1.92 18.56
CA THR A 212 11.26 2.54 19.74
C THR A 212 9.75 2.37 19.63
N LEU A 213 9.13 1.82 20.67
CA LEU A 213 7.67 1.73 20.76
C LEU A 213 7.10 3.15 20.71
N LEU A 214 6.28 3.42 19.69
CA LEU A 214 5.61 4.69 19.52
C LEU A 214 4.20 4.65 20.11
N SER A 215 3.44 3.58 19.88
CA SER A 215 2.07 3.45 20.40
C SER A 215 1.72 1.98 20.65
N ASP A 216 1.24 1.68 21.86
CA ASP A 216 0.78 0.35 22.28
C ASP A 216 -0.74 0.25 22.11
N PHE A 217 -1.23 -0.52 21.11
CA PHE A 217 -2.67 -0.56 20.82
C PHE A 217 -3.50 -1.32 21.86
N SER A 218 -2.86 -1.95 22.84
CA SER A 218 -3.52 -2.53 24.01
C SER A 218 -3.71 -1.51 25.14
N ASN A 219 -2.94 -0.42 25.14
CA ASN A 219 -2.97 0.60 26.19
C ASN A 219 -4.11 1.61 25.98
N ALA A 220 -5.14 1.54 26.84
CA ALA A 220 -6.29 2.46 26.81
C ALA A 220 -5.95 3.90 27.20
N ALA A 221 -4.84 4.15 27.91
CA ALA A 221 -4.39 5.50 28.21
C ALA A 221 -3.85 6.22 26.96
N GLN A 222 -3.43 5.46 25.95
CA GLN A 222 -2.99 5.99 24.65
C GLN A 222 -4.14 6.09 23.64
N GLY A 223 -5.40 5.81 23.99
CA GLY A 223 -6.56 6.00 23.11
C GLY A 223 -7.29 4.70 22.78
N VAL A 224 -7.90 4.63 21.60
CA VAL A 224 -8.78 3.51 21.21
C VAL A 224 -8.05 2.16 21.30
N THR A 225 -8.75 1.15 21.82
CA THR A 225 -8.29 -0.24 21.96
C THR A 225 -9.21 -1.21 21.21
N GLN A 226 -8.86 -2.51 21.22
CA GLN A 226 -9.55 -3.58 20.46
C GLN A 226 -9.49 -3.42 18.94
N VAL A 227 -8.56 -2.59 18.47
CA VAL A 227 -8.15 -2.46 17.08
C VAL A 227 -6.64 -2.69 16.99
N VAL A 228 -6.15 -3.12 15.84
CA VAL A 228 -4.73 -3.29 15.55
C VAL A 228 -4.38 -2.61 14.23
N PRO A 229 -3.12 -2.17 14.03
CA PRO A 229 -2.67 -1.68 12.73
C PRO A 229 -2.95 -2.71 11.62
N SER A 230 -3.40 -2.23 10.47
CA SER A 230 -3.54 -2.99 9.23
C SER A 230 -2.66 -2.39 8.14
N THR A 231 -2.81 -2.84 6.88
CA THR A 231 -2.13 -2.25 5.73
C THR A 231 -2.54 -0.79 5.57
N GLY A 232 -1.55 0.10 5.45
CA GLY A 232 -1.73 1.54 5.35
C GLY A 232 -1.21 2.31 6.56
N ILE A 233 -0.02 2.88 6.41
CA ILE A 233 0.55 3.93 7.25
C ILE A 233 0.95 5.12 6.35
N ALA A 234 0.57 6.34 6.74
CA ALA A 234 1.04 7.56 6.09
C ALA A 234 1.57 8.54 7.12
N THR A 235 2.53 9.35 6.69
CA THR A 235 3.08 10.48 7.44
C THR A 235 2.84 11.76 6.64
N ASP A 236 2.61 12.87 7.34
CA ASP A 236 2.62 14.20 6.71
C ASP A 236 3.91 14.97 7.08
N PRO A 237 4.23 16.07 6.37
CA PRO A 237 5.41 16.89 6.68
C PRO A 237 5.39 17.53 8.08
N SER A 238 4.23 17.62 8.74
CA SER A 238 4.11 18.10 10.11
C SER A 238 4.43 17.02 11.16
N GLY A 239 4.62 15.77 10.71
CA GLY A 239 4.90 14.61 11.55
C GLY A 239 3.65 13.89 12.04
N GLN A 240 2.45 14.23 11.57
CA GLN A 240 1.26 13.43 11.88
C GLN A 240 1.40 12.06 11.24
N ILE A 241 1.00 11.03 11.99
CA ILE A 241 1.02 9.65 11.53
C ILE A 241 -0.42 9.15 11.49
N LEU A 242 -0.84 8.67 10.33
CA LEU A 242 -2.16 8.09 10.11
C LEU A 242 -2.00 6.59 9.89
N VAL A 243 -2.84 5.82 10.55
CA VAL A 243 -2.77 4.35 10.57
C VAL A 243 -4.16 3.80 10.29
N ASN A 244 -4.28 2.99 9.25
CA ASN A 244 -5.45 2.15 9.05
C ASN A 244 -5.47 1.07 10.14
N THR A 245 -6.64 0.82 10.71
CA THR A 245 -6.81 -0.19 11.74
C THR A 245 -8.01 -1.07 11.45
N ARG A 246 -7.92 -2.31 11.90
CA ARG A 246 -9.03 -3.26 11.92
C ARG A 246 -9.34 -3.71 13.33
N GLY A 247 -10.59 -4.06 13.59
CA GLY A 247 -11.00 -4.68 14.84
C GLY A 247 -10.27 -6.00 15.09
N THR A 248 -9.91 -6.24 16.34
CA THR A 248 -9.34 -7.52 16.79
C THR A 248 -10.37 -8.64 16.67
N SER A 249 -9.90 -9.87 16.53
CA SER A 249 -10.71 -11.11 16.55
C SER A 249 -11.60 -11.29 17.79
N THR A 250 -11.31 -10.57 18.88
CA THR A 250 -12.04 -10.65 20.16
C THR A 250 -12.95 -9.46 20.43
N ALA A 251 -12.96 -8.46 19.53
CA ALA A 251 -13.85 -7.31 19.67
C ALA A 251 -15.30 -7.75 19.50
N SER A 252 -16.18 -7.37 20.44
CA SER A 252 -17.63 -7.62 20.33
C SER A 252 -18.26 -6.89 19.16
N THR A 253 -17.64 -5.77 18.76
CA THR A 253 -18.03 -4.97 17.59
C THR A 253 -16.73 -4.53 16.92
N PRO A 254 -16.15 -5.36 16.03
CA PRO A 254 -14.97 -4.99 15.25
C PRO A 254 -15.25 -3.72 14.47
N ARG A 255 -14.29 -2.79 14.47
CA ARG A 255 -14.40 -1.51 13.76
C ARG A 255 -13.25 -1.31 12.80
N ASP A 256 -13.54 -0.68 11.67
CA ASP A 256 -12.55 -0.23 10.71
C ASP A 256 -12.31 1.27 10.93
N LEU A 257 -11.17 1.62 11.54
CA LEU A 257 -10.88 3.00 11.95
C LEU A 257 -9.63 3.52 11.26
N LEU A 258 -9.69 4.76 10.80
CA LEU A 258 -8.50 5.57 10.53
C LEU A 258 -8.14 6.30 11.81
N VAL A 259 -6.93 6.03 12.32
CA VAL A 259 -6.43 6.59 13.58
C VAL A 259 -5.24 7.47 13.30
N ARG A 260 -5.22 8.64 13.93
CA ARG A 260 -4.02 9.49 14.01
C ARG A 260 -3.26 9.17 15.29
N VAL A 261 -1.95 9.03 15.16
CA VAL A 261 -1.00 8.85 16.26
C VAL A 261 -0.16 10.11 16.42
N ASP A 262 -0.11 10.64 17.62
CA ASP A 262 0.77 11.74 17.99
C ASP A 262 2.22 11.24 18.05
N PRO A 263 3.15 11.80 17.24
CA PRO A 263 4.51 11.30 17.11
C PRO A 263 5.38 11.51 18.36
N ALA A 264 4.95 12.36 19.29
CA ALA A 264 5.69 12.72 20.50
C ALA A 264 5.19 11.96 21.74
N THR A 265 3.87 11.74 21.84
CA THR A 265 3.24 11.09 23.00
C THR A 265 2.80 9.66 22.76
N GLY A 266 2.64 9.26 21.49
CA GLY A 266 2.07 7.96 21.13
C GLY A 266 0.56 7.87 21.28
N ASN A 267 -0.10 8.97 21.66
CA ASN A 267 -1.54 9.00 21.85
C ASN A 267 -2.28 8.92 20.51
N ARG A 268 -3.40 8.20 20.52
CA ARG A 268 -4.23 7.87 19.37
C ARG A 268 -5.55 8.63 19.44
N THR A 269 -5.93 9.25 18.32
CA THR A 269 -7.26 9.83 18.12
C THR A 269 -7.90 9.22 16.89
N VAL A 270 -9.17 8.80 16.99
CA VAL A 270 -9.94 8.36 15.81
C VAL A 270 -10.17 9.56 14.91
N VAL A 271 -9.70 9.48 13.67
CA VAL A 271 -9.95 10.50 12.64
C VAL A 271 -11.27 10.19 11.96
N SER A 272 -11.46 8.96 11.49
CA SER A 272 -12.69 8.55 10.81
C SER A 272 -13.06 7.12 11.22
N ASP A 273 -14.33 6.92 11.56
CA ASP A 273 -14.91 5.60 11.80
C ASP A 273 -15.65 5.17 10.52
N PHE A 274 -15.11 4.18 9.82
CA PHE A 274 -15.65 3.74 8.53
C PHE A 274 -16.94 2.92 8.66
N ASP A 275 -17.38 2.60 9.88
CA ASP A 275 -18.70 2.06 10.16
C ASP A 275 -19.75 3.16 10.40
N ASN A 276 -19.32 4.41 10.60
CA ASN A 276 -20.20 5.54 10.84
C ASN A 276 -20.63 6.23 9.54
N ALA A 277 -21.88 6.01 9.13
CA ALA A 277 -22.47 6.62 7.94
C ALA A 277 -22.62 8.15 8.02
N ALA A 278 -22.59 8.76 9.21
CA ALA A 278 -22.63 10.22 9.37
C ALA A 278 -21.30 10.91 8.99
N GLN A 279 -20.23 10.14 8.82
CA GLN A 279 -18.93 10.61 8.35
C GLN A 279 -18.72 10.34 6.85
N GLY A 280 -19.75 9.89 6.13
CA GLY A 280 -19.70 9.53 4.71
C GLY A 280 -20.02 8.05 4.47
N THR A 281 -20.00 7.62 3.21
CA THR A 281 -20.27 6.22 2.84
C THR A 281 -19.37 5.27 3.66
N PRO A 282 -19.94 4.21 4.28
CA PRO A 282 -19.16 3.23 5.01
C PRO A 282 -18.16 2.49 4.12
N GLY A 283 -17.03 2.09 4.70
CA GLY A 283 -16.01 1.24 4.07
C GLY A 283 -15.62 0.10 5.01
N ARG A 284 -15.08 -0.98 4.47
CA ARG A 284 -14.63 -2.13 5.26
C ARG A 284 -13.24 -2.55 4.82
N ARG A 285 -12.50 -3.21 5.73
CA ARG A 285 -11.12 -3.69 5.51
C ARG A 285 -10.26 -2.62 4.86
N LEU A 286 -9.95 -1.60 5.64
CA LEU A 286 -9.11 -0.51 5.18
C LEU A 286 -7.77 -1.05 4.68
N SER A 287 -7.33 -0.53 3.54
CA SER A 287 -6.12 -0.96 2.86
C SER A 287 -5.51 0.21 2.11
N GLY A 288 -4.19 0.32 2.19
CA GLY A 288 -3.44 1.45 1.63
C GLY A 288 -3.82 2.79 2.26
N ILE A 289 -2.85 3.66 2.38
CA ILE A 289 -3.10 5.05 2.69
C ILE A 289 -2.04 5.92 2.04
N ALA A 290 -2.46 7.06 1.49
CA ALA A 290 -1.52 8.00 0.91
C ALA A 290 -1.88 9.43 1.32
N LEU A 291 -0.86 10.25 1.49
CA LEU A 291 -1.01 11.67 1.73
C LEU A 291 -1.36 12.38 0.42
N GLU A 292 -2.49 13.06 0.39
CA GLU A 292 -2.82 14.03 -0.65
C GLU A 292 -2.60 15.43 -0.09
N GLN A 293 -1.60 16.14 -0.61
CA GLN A 293 -1.22 17.44 -0.09
C GLN A 293 -1.12 18.49 -1.20
N SER A 294 -1.55 19.70 -0.85
CA SER A 294 -1.32 20.92 -1.62
C SER A 294 -0.82 22.01 -0.67
N ALA A 295 -0.51 23.20 -1.20
CA ALA A 295 -0.09 24.33 -0.37
C ALA A 295 -1.13 24.78 0.68
N THR A 296 -2.40 24.39 0.52
CA THR A 296 -3.50 24.87 1.36
C THR A 296 -4.33 23.76 2.00
N HIS A 297 -4.13 22.50 1.62
CA HIS A 297 -4.95 21.37 2.07
C HIS A 297 -4.10 20.12 2.26
N VAL A 298 -4.42 19.36 3.31
CA VAL A 298 -3.88 18.03 3.59
C VAL A 298 -5.05 17.11 3.83
N ASP A 299 -5.21 16.12 2.95
CA ASP A 299 -6.17 15.04 3.05
C ASP A 299 -5.44 13.69 2.96
N PHE A 300 -6.13 12.61 3.30
CA PHE A 300 -5.59 11.26 3.15
C PHE A 300 -6.47 10.44 2.23
N ILE A 301 -5.85 9.74 1.29
CA ILE A 301 -6.52 8.77 0.44
C ILE A 301 -6.50 7.42 1.14
N VAL A 302 -7.66 6.80 1.30
CA VAL A 302 -7.80 5.50 1.96
C VAL A 302 -8.57 4.54 1.06
N GLY A 303 -8.02 3.35 0.84
CA GLY A 303 -8.72 2.26 0.19
C GLY A 303 -9.58 1.50 1.18
N ALA A 304 -10.71 0.99 0.71
CA ALA A 304 -11.51 0.03 1.46
C ALA A 304 -11.95 -1.09 0.52
N SER A 305 -11.55 -2.30 0.86
CA SER A 305 -11.80 -3.48 0.02
C SER A 305 -12.77 -4.43 0.71
N VAL A 306 -13.54 -5.16 -0.08
CA VAL A 306 -14.33 -6.26 0.45
C VAL A 306 -13.61 -7.58 0.19
N ALA A 307 -13.80 -8.54 1.10
CA ALA A 307 -13.25 -9.88 0.93
C ALA A 307 -13.68 -10.49 -0.42
N ALA A 308 -12.83 -11.30 -1.05
CA ALA A 308 -13.17 -11.97 -2.31
C ALA A 308 -14.46 -12.83 -2.24
N ASN A 309 -14.85 -13.29 -1.04
CA ASN A 309 -16.11 -14.01 -0.81
C ASN A 309 -17.35 -13.10 -0.58
N LEU A 310 -17.17 -11.77 -0.63
CA LEU A 310 -18.21 -10.73 -0.55
C LEU A 310 -18.27 -9.91 -1.86
N ALA A 311 -17.95 -10.53 -2.99
CA ALA A 311 -17.81 -9.93 -4.33
C ALA A 311 -19.01 -9.12 -4.86
N ALA A 312 -20.13 -9.07 -4.12
CA ALA A 312 -21.29 -8.23 -4.44
C ALA A 312 -21.14 -6.77 -3.96
N GLN A 313 -20.17 -6.46 -3.10
CA GLN A 313 -19.93 -5.09 -2.63
C GLN A 313 -18.80 -4.42 -3.43
N PRO A 314 -18.90 -3.11 -3.70
CA PRO A 314 -17.86 -2.39 -4.42
C PRO A 314 -16.60 -2.23 -3.55
N THR A 315 -15.44 -2.21 -4.21
CA THR A 315 -14.18 -1.71 -3.65
C THR A 315 -14.14 -0.20 -3.84
N LEU A 316 -13.82 0.53 -2.78
CA LEU A 316 -14.00 1.98 -2.71
C LEU A 316 -12.67 2.68 -2.41
N LEU A 317 -12.49 3.86 -2.99
CA LEU A 317 -11.39 4.77 -2.70
C LEU A 317 -11.96 6.07 -2.12
N PHE A 318 -11.48 6.47 -0.95
CA PHE A 318 -11.97 7.63 -0.23
C PHE A 318 -10.90 8.71 -0.12
N ARG A 319 -11.33 9.97 -0.16
CA ARG A 319 -10.60 11.11 0.41
C ARG A 319 -11.14 11.36 1.80
N VAL A 320 -10.25 11.40 2.79
CA VAL A 320 -10.59 11.63 4.19
C VAL A 320 -10.00 12.95 4.65
N ASN A 321 -10.85 13.84 5.16
CA ASN A 321 -10.41 15.08 5.74
C ASN A 321 -9.93 14.84 7.19
N PRO A 322 -8.65 15.05 7.51
CA PRO A 322 -8.09 14.68 8.81
C PRO A 322 -8.52 15.60 9.96
N GLN A 323 -9.09 16.77 9.66
CA GLN A 323 -9.59 17.69 10.69
C GLN A 323 -11.02 17.37 11.12
N THR A 324 -11.87 17.00 10.16
CA THR A 324 -13.31 16.76 10.39
C THR A 324 -13.68 15.27 10.47
N GLY A 325 -12.82 14.39 9.96
CA GLY A 325 -13.10 12.97 9.83
C GLY A 325 -14.08 12.60 8.71
N GLN A 326 -14.53 13.59 7.93
CA GLN A 326 -15.48 13.39 6.83
C GLN A 326 -14.80 12.72 5.64
N ARG A 327 -15.53 11.81 4.99
CA ARG A 327 -15.10 11.05 3.83
C ARG A 327 -15.85 11.49 2.59
N THR A 328 -15.10 11.74 1.53
CA THR A 328 -15.63 11.90 0.17
C THR A 328 -15.27 10.66 -0.64
N LEU A 329 -16.25 10.08 -1.33
CA LEU A 329 -16.00 8.95 -2.23
C LEU A 329 -15.32 9.45 -3.51
N LEU A 330 -14.11 8.99 -3.79
CA LEU A 330 -13.37 9.32 -5.01
C LEU A 330 -13.71 8.36 -6.14
N SER A 331 -13.60 7.06 -5.89
CA SER A 331 -13.78 6.04 -6.92
C SER A 331 -14.54 4.84 -6.37
N ASP A 332 -15.49 4.35 -7.16
CA ASP A 332 -16.36 3.22 -6.85
C ASP A 332 -16.21 2.15 -7.93
N SER A 333 -15.75 0.95 -7.55
CA SER A 333 -15.53 -0.14 -8.51
C SER A 333 -16.80 -0.60 -9.23
N SER A 334 -18.00 -0.30 -8.73
CA SER A 334 -19.27 -0.56 -9.43
C SER A 334 -19.60 0.46 -10.52
N ASN A 335 -18.99 1.65 -10.48
CA ASN A 335 -19.22 2.70 -11.47
C ASN A 335 -18.37 2.45 -12.72
N THR A 336 -18.99 1.93 -13.78
CA THR A 336 -18.32 1.61 -15.05
C THR A 336 -17.86 2.84 -15.84
N GLN A 337 -18.42 4.03 -15.55
CA GLN A 337 -17.97 5.29 -16.16
C GLN A 337 -16.61 5.75 -15.61
N GLN A 338 -16.22 5.25 -14.44
CA GLN A 338 -14.91 5.50 -13.84
C GLN A 338 -13.85 4.52 -14.34
N GLY A 339 -14.10 3.75 -15.39
CA GLY A 339 -13.12 2.82 -15.97
C GLY A 339 -13.14 1.41 -15.35
N PRO A 340 -12.14 0.56 -15.63
CA PRO A 340 -12.14 -0.83 -15.18
C PRO A 340 -12.22 -0.93 -13.64
N PRO A 341 -12.97 -1.92 -13.10
CA PRO A 341 -13.22 -2.01 -11.66
C PRO A 341 -11.96 -2.45 -10.90
N PHE A 342 -11.80 -1.93 -9.68
CA PHE A 342 -10.94 -2.59 -8.70
C PHE A 342 -11.53 -3.92 -8.26
N SER A 343 -10.67 -4.91 -8.00
CA SER A 343 -11.03 -6.14 -7.32
C SER A 343 -10.63 -6.14 -5.85
N TRP A 344 -9.41 -5.68 -5.53
CA TRP A 344 -8.92 -5.56 -4.16
C TRP A 344 -7.76 -4.56 -4.15
N ILE A 345 -7.97 -3.37 -3.59
CA ILE A 345 -6.92 -2.37 -3.35
C ILE A 345 -6.04 -2.86 -2.21
N ASP A 346 -4.75 -3.04 -2.43
CA ASP A 346 -3.82 -3.39 -1.35
C ASP A 346 -3.06 -2.17 -0.85
N GLU A 347 -2.39 -1.48 -1.76
CA GLU A 347 -1.53 -0.33 -1.45
C GLU A 347 -1.76 0.85 -2.39
N ILE A 348 -1.50 2.06 -1.86
CA ILE A 348 -1.80 3.33 -2.51
C ILE A 348 -0.62 4.28 -2.35
N THR A 349 -0.31 5.05 -3.39
CA THR A 349 0.57 6.22 -3.25
C THR A 349 0.05 7.37 -4.10
N VAL A 350 0.35 8.62 -3.72
CA VAL A 350 0.02 9.81 -4.52
C VAL A 350 1.27 10.25 -5.27
N VAL A 351 1.10 10.56 -6.55
CA VAL A 351 2.19 11.08 -7.39
C VAL A 351 2.58 12.47 -6.88
N PRO A 352 3.87 12.70 -6.55
CA PRO A 352 4.32 13.93 -5.90
C PRO A 352 4.22 15.19 -6.76
#